data_AF-A0A376JSZ3-F1
#
_entry.id   AF-A0A376JSZ3-F1
#
_cell.length_a   1.000
_cell.length_b   1.000
_cell.length_c   1.000
_cell.angle_alpha   90.00
_cell.angle_beta   90.00
_cell.angle_gamma   90.00
#
_symmetry.space_group_name_H-M   'P 1'
#
loop_
_entity.id
_entity.type
_entity.pdbx_description
1 polymer ?
#
loop_
_entity_poly.entity_id
_entity_poly.type
_entity_poly.pdbx_seq_one_letter_code
_entity_poly.pdbx_strand_id
1 'polypeptide(L)'
;MVKIGCGNYHCIIPFSNEFLLLQQPVVRVGEWLVTPSINQISRNGRQLTLEPRLIDLLVFFAQHSGEVLSRDELIDNVWKRSIVTNHVVTQSISELRKSLKDNDEDSPVYIATVPKARL
;
A
#
# COMPACT_ATOMS: atom_id res chain seq x y z
N MET A 1 26.70 26.13 -8.51
CA MET A 1 27.60 25.49 -7.52
C MET A 1 26.84 25.37 -6.20
N VAL A 2 27.27 24.45 -5.36
CA VAL A 2 26.49 23.73 -4.34
C VAL A 2 25.92 24.59 -3.19
N LYS A 3 24.82 24.05 -2.62
CA LYS A 3 24.37 24.07 -1.20
C LYS A 3 23.42 25.18 -0.78
N ILE A 4 22.19 24.80 -0.41
CA ILE A 4 21.46 25.40 0.70
C ILE A 4 20.74 24.28 1.45
N GLY A 5 21.10 24.13 2.74
CA GLY A 5 20.28 23.45 3.73
C GLY A 5 19.36 24.44 4.45
N CYS A 6 18.57 23.90 5.38
CA CYS A 6 17.56 24.59 6.21
C CYS A 6 16.31 25.03 5.43
N GLY A 7 15.09 24.77 5.89
CA GLY A 7 14.64 24.83 7.28
C GLY A 7 13.82 26.11 7.45
N ASN A 8 12.58 25.94 7.92
CA ASN A 8 11.56 26.96 8.23
C ASN A 8 10.84 27.57 7.02
N TYR A 9 9.65 27.01 6.81
CA TYR A 9 8.66 27.31 5.79
C TYR A 9 8.26 28.79 5.75
N HIS A 10 8.43 29.40 4.59
CA HIS A 10 7.45 30.34 4.05
C HIS A 10 7.49 30.20 2.52
N CYS A 11 6.45 29.60 1.95
CA CYS A 11 6.25 29.59 0.50
C CYS A 11 5.12 30.54 0.16
N ILE A 12 5.43 31.50 -0.71
CA ILE A 12 4.45 32.29 -1.45
C ILE A 12 4.46 31.68 -2.87
N ILE A 13 3.32 31.13 -3.28
CA ILE A 13 3.08 30.57 -4.60
C ILE A 13 2.54 31.66 -5.52
N PRO A 14 3.13 31.83 -6.72
CA PRO A 14 2.31 32.26 -7.84
C PRO A 14 2.60 31.43 -9.10
N PHE A 15 1.55 30.84 -9.66
CA PHE A 15 1.05 31.05 -11.02
C PHE A 15 -0.18 30.13 -11.16
N SER A 16 -1.30 30.66 -11.65
CA SER A 16 -2.62 30.00 -11.64
C SER A 16 -2.53 28.50 -12.01
N ASN A 17 -2.98 27.65 -11.08
CA ASN A 17 -2.91 26.18 -11.06
C ASN A 17 -1.53 25.55 -10.71
N GLU A 18 -1.04 25.84 -9.50
CA GLU A 18 -0.69 24.90 -8.41
C GLU A 18 -0.30 23.44 -8.73
N PHE A 19 0.49 23.21 -9.78
CA PHE A 19 1.02 21.89 -10.17
C PHE A 19 2.50 21.78 -9.75
N LEU A 20 2.80 21.94 -8.46
CA LEU A 20 4.16 21.76 -7.92
C LEU A 20 4.28 20.40 -7.22
N LEU A 21 5.07 19.52 -7.86
CA LEU A 21 6.06 18.65 -7.21
C LEU A 21 5.58 17.81 -6.01
N LEU A 22 4.67 16.88 -6.27
CA LEU A 22 4.52 15.70 -5.44
C LEU A 22 4.83 14.48 -6.32
N GLN A 23 6.12 14.16 -6.48
CA GLN A 23 6.52 12.77 -6.72
C GLN A 23 6.23 12.00 -5.42
N GLN A 24 4.95 11.87 -5.06
CA GLN A 24 4.56 10.93 -4.02
C GLN A 24 4.87 9.54 -4.59
N PRO A 25 5.56 8.67 -3.83
CA PRO A 25 5.85 7.32 -4.28
C PRO A 25 4.52 6.55 -4.39
N VAL A 26 3.92 6.61 -5.57
CA VAL A 26 2.72 5.85 -5.90
C VAL A 26 3.14 4.46 -6.34
N VAL A 27 2.64 3.45 -5.64
CA VAL A 27 2.88 2.05 -5.96
C VAL A 27 1.68 1.54 -6.75
N ARG A 28 1.91 0.95 -7.92
CA ARG A 28 0.83 0.37 -8.72
C ARG A 28 0.69 -1.12 -8.43
N VAL A 29 -0.52 -1.53 -8.03
CA VAL A 29 -0.88 -2.94 -7.80
C VAL A 29 -2.05 -3.29 -8.71
N GLY A 30 -1.75 -3.88 -9.86
CA GLY A 30 -2.72 -4.10 -10.94
C GLY A 30 -3.37 -2.79 -11.40
N GLU A 31 -4.66 -2.63 -11.13
CA GLU A 31 -5.44 -1.43 -11.47
C GLU A 31 -5.47 -0.37 -10.36
N TRP A 32 -5.01 -0.71 -9.16
CA TRP A 32 -4.98 0.21 -8.02
C TRP A 32 -3.67 1.00 -7.98
N LEU A 33 -3.79 2.31 -7.78
CA LEU A 33 -2.70 3.21 -7.43
C LEU A 33 -2.72 3.41 -5.91
N VAL A 34 -1.65 3.01 -5.24
CA VAL A 34 -1.47 3.10 -3.79
C VAL A 34 -0.64 4.34 -3.49
N THR A 35 -1.13 5.19 -2.60
CA THR A 35 -0.45 6.39 -2.12
C THR A 35 -0.16 6.24 -0.62
N PRO A 36 1.01 5.69 -0.25
CA PRO A 36 1.30 5.35 1.15
C PRO A 36 1.35 6.57 2.09
N SER A 37 1.74 7.73 1.57
CA SER A 37 1.83 8.98 2.34
C SER A 37 0.50 9.43 2.95
N ILE A 38 -0.62 9.02 2.35
CA ILE A 38 -1.98 9.39 2.79
C ILE A 38 -2.85 8.17 3.09
N ASN A 39 -2.28 6.97 3.06
CA ASN A 39 -2.97 5.69 3.27
C ASN A 39 -4.20 5.49 2.36
N GLN A 40 -4.09 5.85 1.09
CA GLN A 40 -5.18 5.71 0.12
C GLN A 40 -4.81 4.83 -1.05
N ILE A 41 -5.82 4.14 -1.58
CA ILE A 41 -5.77 3.47 -2.88
C ILE A 41 -6.77 4.12 -3.83
N SER A 42 -6.45 4.17 -5.12
CA SER A 42 -7.35 4.73 -6.12
C SER A 42 -7.36 3.91 -7.41
N ARG A 43 -8.54 3.79 -8.03
CA ARG A 43 -8.76 3.05 -9.27
C ARG A 43 -9.90 3.70 -10.04
N ASN A 44 -9.69 4.03 -11.32
CA ASN A 44 -10.72 4.57 -12.22
C ASN A 44 -11.55 5.72 -11.61
N GLY A 45 -10.90 6.64 -10.89
CA GLY A 45 -11.55 7.78 -10.23
C GLY A 45 -12.22 7.48 -8.89
N ARG A 46 -12.25 6.21 -8.44
CA ARG A 46 -12.62 5.84 -7.07
C ARG A 46 -11.40 5.94 -6.17
N GLN A 47 -11.59 6.43 -4.95
CA GLN A 47 -10.57 6.50 -3.90
C GLN A 47 -11.10 5.80 -2.66
N LEU A 48 -10.25 5.00 -2.02
CA LEU A 48 -10.56 4.27 -0.81
C LEU A 48 -9.44 4.51 0.19
N THR A 49 -9.79 5.01 1.37
CA THR A 49 -8.85 5.12 2.49
C THR A 49 -8.80 3.80 3.21
N LEU A 50 -7.58 3.29 3.41
CA LEU A 50 -7.33 2.05 4.14
C LEU A 50 -6.65 2.35 5.46
N GLU A 51 -6.69 1.38 6.37
CA GLU A 51 -5.84 1.45 7.55
C GLU A 51 -4.36 1.46 7.13
N PRO A 52 -3.49 2.20 7.85
CA PRO A 52 -2.07 2.30 7.52
C PRO A 52 -1.40 0.92 7.39
N ARG A 53 -1.81 -0.02 8.25
CA ARG A 53 -1.30 -1.39 8.24
C ARG A 53 -1.66 -2.16 6.97
N LEU A 54 -2.85 -1.94 6.41
CA LEU A 54 -3.25 -2.59 5.17
C LEU A 54 -2.47 -2.02 3.97
N ILE A 55 -2.13 -0.73 4.02
CA ILE A 55 -1.27 -0.08 3.04
C ILE A 55 0.14 -0.64 3.12
N ASP A 56 0.72 -0.74 4.33
CA ASP A 56 2.04 -1.35 4.52
C ASP A 56 2.07 -2.79 3.99
N LEU A 57 1.02 -3.57 4.29
CA LEU A 57 0.86 -4.93 3.79
C LEU A 57 0.79 -4.96 2.25
N LEU A 58 0.02 -4.07 1.63
CA LEU A 58 -0.12 -3.97 0.18
C LEU A 58 1.19 -3.56 -0.50
N VAL A 59 1.90 -2.59 0.08
CA VAL A 59 3.23 -2.16 -0.39
C VAL A 59 4.23 -3.30 -0.29
N PHE A 60 4.20 -4.07 0.81
CA PHE A 60 5.07 -5.23 0.98
C PHE A 60 4.79 -6.32 -0.08
N PHE A 61 3.52 -6.65 -0.33
CA PHE A 61 3.15 -7.56 -1.43
C PHE A 61 3.58 -7.03 -2.81
N ALA A 62 3.49 -5.73 -3.04
CA ALA A 62 3.90 -5.12 -4.30
C ALA A 62 5.42 -5.17 -4.52
N GLN A 63 6.21 -5.03 -3.46
CA GLN A 63 7.67 -5.15 -3.51
C GLN A 63 8.13 -6.59 -3.78
N HIS A 64 7.37 -7.57 -3.29
CA HIS A 64 7.62 -9.01 -3.45
C HIS A 64 6.65 -9.66 -4.45
N SER A 65 6.28 -8.92 -5.49
CA SER A 65 5.28 -9.38 -6.46
C SER A 65 5.76 -10.65 -7.17
N GLY A 66 4.97 -11.72 -7.10
CA GLY A 66 5.30 -13.02 -7.72
C GLY A 66 6.03 -14.00 -6.81
N GLU A 67 6.37 -13.60 -5.58
CA GLU A 67 6.98 -14.47 -4.58
C GLU A 67 5.93 -15.10 -3.66
N VAL A 68 6.22 -16.27 -3.11
CA VAL A 68 5.40 -16.91 -2.07
C VAL A 68 5.90 -16.44 -0.71
N LEU A 69 5.20 -15.49 -0.12
CA LEU A 69 5.50 -14.98 1.21
C LEU A 69 4.89 -15.86 2.30
N SER A 70 5.70 -16.26 3.27
CA SER A 70 5.25 -16.97 4.46
C SER A 70 4.55 -16.02 5.45
N ARG A 71 3.77 -16.59 6.38
CA ARG A 71 3.12 -15.80 7.43
C ARG A 71 4.15 -15.14 8.36
N ASP A 72 5.22 -15.85 8.68
CA ASP A 72 6.28 -15.33 9.56
C ASP A 72 6.97 -14.13 8.90
N GLU A 73 7.28 -14.19 7.60
CA GLU A 73 7.83 -13.04 6.87
C GLU A 73 6.90 -11.83 6.86
N LEU A 74 5.59 -12.04 6.71
CA LEU A 74 4.61 -10.96 6.80
C LEU A 74 4.61 -10.34 8.20
N ILE A 75 4.62 -11.15 9.25
CA ILE A 75 4.67 -10.69 10.66
C ILE A 75 5.94 -9.88 10.90
N ASP A 76 7.10 -10.40 10.52
CA ASP A 76 8.38 -9.77 10.78
C ASP A 76 8.57 -8.46 10.00
N ASN A 77 7.97 -8.33 8.81
CA ASN A 77 8.14 -7.13 7.98
C ASN A 77 7.04 -6.08 8.14
N VAL A 78 5.78 -6.49 8.30
CA VAL A 78 4.65 -5.55 8.41
C VAL A 78 4.31 -5.27 9.88
N TRP A 79 4.53 -6.23 10.78
CA TRP A 79 4.26 -6.11 12.22
C TRP A 79 5.54 -6.04 13.07
N LYS A 80 6.60 -5.39 12.57
CA LYS A 80 7.94 -5.24 13.20
C LYS A 80 7.99 -4.95 14.71
N ARG A 81 6.93 -4.36 15.29
CA ARG A 81 6.85 -3.94 16.70
C ARG A 81 5.63 -4.50 17.43
N SER A 82 4.97 -5.52 16.88
CA SER A 82 3.74 -6.06 17.42
C SER A 82 3.75 -7.58 17.34
N ILE A 83 3.63 -8.24 18.49
CA ILE A 83 3.41 -9.68 18.53
C ILE A 83 1.97 -9.93 18.11
N VAL A 84 1.78 -10.43 16.90
CA VAL A 84 0.45 -10.76 16.36
C VAL A 84 0.35 -12.25 16.08
N THR A 85 -0.87 -12.77 16.14
CA THR A 85 -1.13 -14.18 15.84
C THR A 85 -1.39 -14.38 14.36
N ASN A 86 -1.23 -15.62 13.89
CA ASN A 86 -1.60 -16.04 12.53
C ASN A 86 -3.04 -15.68 12.15
N HIS A 87 -3.93 -15.59 13.14
CA HIS A 87 -5.32 -15.20 12.94
C HIS A 87 -5.42 -13.73 12.49
N VAL A 88 -4.69 -12.82 13.16
CA VAL A 88 -4.66 -11.39 12.81
C VAL A 88 -4.15 -11.18 11.39
N VAL A 89 -3.07 -11.86 10.99
CA VAL A 89 -2.54 -11.78 9.62
C VAL A 89 -3.59 -12.24 8.60
N THR A 90 -4.27 -13.35 8.88
CA THR A 90 -5.30 -13.88 7.99
C THR A 90 -6.50 -12.94 7.88
N GLN A 91 -6.89 -12.29 8.97
CA GLN A 91 -7.94 -11.28 8.98
C GLN A 91 -7.54 -10.04 8.17
N SER A 92 -6.34 -9.49 8.38
CA SER A 92 -5.85 -8.34 7.61
C SER A 92 -5.74 -8.64 6.10
N ILE A 93 -5.32 -9.85 5.72
CA ILE A 93 -5.34 -10.26 4.30
C ILE A 93 -6.77 -10.30 3.76
N SER A 94 -7.73 -10.79 4.55
CA SER A 94 -9.14 -10.86 4.15
C SER A 94 -9.77 -9.48 3.99
N GLU A 95 -9.48 -8.56 4.91
CA GLU A 95 -9.89 -7.16 4.84
C GLU A 95 -9.27 -6.45 3.63
N LEU A 96 -7.97 -6.65 3.40
CA LEU A 96 -7.28 -6.09 2.23
C LEU A 96 -7.90 -6.59 0.92
N ARG A 97 -8.20 -7.90 0.81
CA ARG A 97 -8.88 -8.46 -0.37
C ARG A 97 -10.26 -7.86 -0.57
N LYS A 98 -11.04 -7.67 0.51
CA LYS A 98 -12.36 -7.06 0.43
C LYS A 98 -12.27 -5.62 -0.07
N SER A 99 -11.30 -4.85 0.42
CA SER A 99 -11.06 -3.48 -0.02
C SER A 99 -10.60 -3.40 -1.48
N LEU A 100 -9.71 -4.29 -1.92
CA LEU A 100 -9.26 -4.35 -3.32
C LEU A 100 -10.34 -4.84 -4.28
N LYS A 101 -11.28 -5.66 -3.78
CA LYS A 101 -12.46 -6.10 -4.53
C LYS A 101 -13.44 -4.94 -4.71
N ASP A 102 -13.56 -4.01 -3.75
CA ASP A 102 -14.46 -2.84 -3.84
C ASP A 102 -15.90 -3.20 -4.29
N ASN A 103 -16.43 -4.32 -3.80
CA ASN A 103 -17.73 -4.90 -4.20
C ASN A 103 -17.91 -5.22 -5.70
N ASP A 104 -16.80 -5.30 -6.45
CA ASP A 104 -16.78 -5.70 -7.85
C ASP A 104 -16.43 -7.19 -7.97
N GLU A 105 -17.36 -8.00 -8.45
CA GLU A 105 -17.17 -9.44 -8.58
C GLU A 105 -16.23 -9.84 -9.73
N ASP A 106 -16.07 -8.98 -10.72
CA ASP A 106 -15.18 -9.20 -11.87
C ASP A 106 -13.73 -8.76 -11.59
N SER A 107 -13.47 -8.18 -10.41
CA SER A 107 -12.13 -7.75 -10.02
C SER A 107 -11.16 -8.94 -9.93
N PRO A 108 -9.93 -8.80 -10.47
CA PRO A 108 -8.96 -9.90 -10.48
C PRO A 108 -8.51 -10.28 -9.07
N VAL A 109 -8.02 -11.51 -8.91
CA VAL A 109 -7.46 -11.97 -7.64
C VAL A 109 -6.08 -11.34 -7.43
N TYR A 110 -6.03 -10.25 -6.65
CA TYR A 110 -4.79 -9.53 -6.36
C TYR A 110 -3.82 -10.28 -5.43
N ILE A 111 -4.36 -11.02 -4.45
CA ILE A 111 -3.56 -11.76 -3.45
C ILE A 111 -4.03 -13.20 -3.45
N ALA A 112 -3.25 -14.10 -4.04
CA ALA A 112 -3.54 -15.54 -4.04
C ALA A 112 -2.97 -16.20 -2.78
N THR A 113 -3.72 -17.16 -2.21
CA THR A 113 -3.19 -18.02 -1.14
C THR A 113 -2.62 -19.29 -1.78
N VAL A 114 -1.34 -19.59 -1.54
CA VAL A 114 -0.73 -20.87 -1.94
C VAL A 114 -0.80 -21.85 -0.77
N PRO A 115 -1.51 -22.99 -0.89
CA PRO A 115 -1.53 -24.01 0.15
C PRO A 115 -0.17 -24.71 0.27
N LYS A 116 0.30 -24.92 1.50
CA LYS A 116 1.60 -25.55 1.78
C LYS A 116 1.74 -26.99 1.25
N ALA A 117 0.63 -27.65 0.90
CA ALA A 117 0.62 -29.01 0.34
C ALA A 117 1.02 -29.09 -1.15
N ARG A 118 1.23 -27.95 -1.81
CA ARG A 118 1.62 -27.85 -3.23
C ARG A 118 2.93 -27.05 -3.38
N LEU A 119 3.89 -27.31 -2.50
CA LEU A 119 5.29 -26.89 -2.60
C LEU A 119 6.16 -28.14 -2.59
#